data_AF-A0A1F4GCG5-F1
#
_entry.id   AF-A0A1F4GCG5-F1
#
_cell.length_a   1.000
_cell.length_b   1.000
_cell.length_c   1.000
_cell.angle_alpha   90.00
_cell.angle_beta   90.00
_cell.angle_gamma   90.00
#
_symmetry.space_group_name_H-M   'P 1'
#
loop_
_entity.id
_entity.type
_entity.pdbx_description
1 polymer ?
#
loop_
_entity_poly.entity_id
_entity_poly.type
_entity_poly.pdbx_seq_one_letter_code
_entity_poly.pdbx_strand_id
1 'polypeptide(L)'
;MQDDLRKLPEFIALSHRVGNVLRANIAFAIGTKAVFMVLTFTGHASLWLAILADMDASLVVVFNGLRLLRPTARGIRSSDDTPKI
;
A
#
# COMPACT_ATOMS: atom_id res chain seq x y z
N MET A 1 29.05 -11.31 -2.89
CA MET A 1 27.68 -11.85 -2.83
C MET A 1 27.15 -11.56 -1.44
N GLN A 2 26.06 -10.79 -1.35
CA GLN A 2 25.54 -10.24 -0.09
C GLN A 2 24.52 -11.20 0.51
N ASP A 3 25.01 -12.31 1.04
CA ASP A 3 24.22 -13.27 1.83
C ASP A 3 24.18 -12.85 3.30
N ASP A 4 23.71 -11.63 3.56
CA ASP A 4 23.41 -11.22 4.93
C ASP A 4 22.01 -11.72 5.29
N LEU A 5 21.94 -12.96 5.80
CA LEU A 5 20.75 -13.53 6.44
C LEU A 5 20.18 -12.61 7.53
N ARG A 6 20.99 -11.67 8.04
CA ARG A 6 20.60 -10.61 8.97
C ARG A 6 19.60 -9.59 8.41
N LYS A 7 19.42 -9.51 7.08
CA LYS A 7 18.41 -8.65 6.43
C LYS A 7 17.06 -9.33 6.22
N LEU A 8 17.00 -10.66 6.37
CA LEU A 8 15.78 -11.44 6.23
C LEU A 8 14.69 -11.04 7.25
N PRO A 9 15.01 -10.81 8.54
CA PRO A 9 14.02 -10.37 9.54
C PRO A 9 13.45 -8.99 9.24
N GLU A 10 14.27 -8.04 8.78
CA GLU A 10 13.82 -6.72 8.36
C GLU A 10 12.89 -6.78 7.15
N PHE A 11 13.22 -7.65 6.18
CA PHE A 11 12.41 -7.85 4.98
C PHE A 11 11.04 -8.48 5.30
N ILE A 12 10.99 -9.40 6.26
CA ILE A 12 9.73 -10.00 6.75
C ILE A 12 8.89 -8.94 7.46
N ALA A 13 9.46 -8.16 8.37
CA ALA A 13 8.75 -7.08 9.07
C ALA A 13 8.19 -6.03 8.09
N LEU A 14 8.94 -5.71 7.03
CA LEU A 14 8.49 -4.84 5.96
C LEU A 14 7.33 -5.46 5.16
N SER A 15 7.44 -6.74 4.80
CA SER A 15 6.39 -7.48 4.08
C SER A 15 5.06 -7.51 4.84
N HIS A 16 5.09 -7.66 6.17
CA HIS A 16 3.87 -7.60 6.98
C HIS A 16 3.20 -6.21 6.94
N ARG A 17 3.98 -5.13 6.97
CA ARG A 17 3.44 -3.76 6.82
C ARG A 17 2.82 -3.54 5.44
N VAL A 18 3.51 -3.98 4.39
CA VAL A 18 3.00 -3.94 3.01
C VAL A 18 1.70 -4.75 2.89
N GLY A 19 1.68 -5.96 3.46
CA GLY A 19 0.51 -6.83 3.44
C GLY A 19 -0.72 -6.23 4.11
N ASN A 20 -0.55 -5.52 5.23
CA ASN A 20 -1.68 -4.86 5.90
C ASN A 20 -2.28 -3.72 5.08
N VAL A 21 -1.45 -2.90 4.42
CA VAL A 21 -1.94 -1.83 3.54
C VAL A 21 -2.57 -2.41 2.27
N LEU A 22 -1.98 -3.48 1.70
CA LEU A 22 -2.57 -4.17 0.56
C LEU A 22 -3.96 -4.73 0.88
N ARG A 23 -4.12 -5.38 2.05
CA ARG A 23 -5.43 -5.86 2.52
C ARG A 23 -6.43 -4.72 2.69
N ALA A 24 -6.03 -3.58 3.25
CA ALA A 24 -6.89 -2.41 3.38
C ALA A 24 -7.33 -1.85 2.02
N ASN A 25 -6.42 -1.79 1.04
CA ASN A 25 -6.74 -1.34 -0.33
C ASN A 25 -7.71 -2.28 -1.03
N ILE A 26 -7.49 -3.59 -0.92
CA ILE A 26 -8.41 -4.60 -1.49
C ILE A 26 -9.78 -4.50 -0.84
N ALA A 27 -9.83 -4.38 0.50
CA ALA A 27 -11.09 -4.20 1.22
C ALA A 27 -11.83 -2.92 0.79
N PHE A 28 -11.12 -1.81 0.59
CA PHE A 28 -11.70 -0.56 0.11
C PHE A 28 -12.26 -0.69 -1.31
N ALA A 29 -11.47 -1.24 -2.24
CA ALA A 29 -11.90 -1.43 -3.63
C ALA A 29 -13.14 -2.35 -3.72
N ILE A 30 -13.14 -3.46 -2.99
CA ILE A 30 -14.30 -4.38 -2.94
C ILE A 30 -15.50 -3.68 -2.28
N GLY A 31 -15.28 -2.93 -1.20
CA GLY A 31 -16.32 -2.19 -0.49
C GLY A 31 -17.04 -1.19 -1.41
N THR A 32 -16.30 -0.34 -2.11
CA THR A 32 -16.88 0.63 -3.05
C THR A 32 -17.68 -0.07 -4.14
N LYS A 33 -17.15 -1.17 -4.70
CA LYS A 33 -17.83 -1.95 -5.73
C LYS A 33 -19.13 -2.58 -5.22
N ALA A 34 -19.13 -3.11 -3.99
CA ALA A 34 -20.31 -3.69 -3.37
C ALA A 34 -21.39 -2.64 -3.06
N VAL A 35 -21.00 -1.47 -2.53
CA VAL A 35 -21.91 -0.34 -2.32
C VAL A 35 -22.55 0.07 -3.64
N PHE A 36 -21.75 0.17 -4.71
CA PHE A 36 -22.26 0.52 -6.03
C PHE A 36 -23.21 -0.52 -6.62
N MET A 37 -22.90 -1.79 -6.42
CA MET A 37 -23.75 -2.89 -6.87
C MET A 37 -25.13 -2.82 -6.22
N VAL A 38 -25.20 -2.54 -4.91
CA VAL A 38 -26.47 -2.36 -4.19
C VAL A 38 -27.22 -1.10 -4.64
N LEU A 39 -26.51 0.01 -4.84
CA LEU A 39 -27.10 1.28 -5.24
C LEU A 39 -27.67 1.24 -6.68
N THR A 40 -26.99 0.51 -7.56
CA THR A 40 -27.47 0.25 -8.94
C THR A 40 -28.69 -0.66 -8.93
N PHE A 41 -28.69 -1.70 -8.09
CA PHE A 41 -29.82 -2.63 -7.97
C PHE A 41 -31.09 -1.95 -7.44
N THR A 42 -30.92 -0.94 -6.58
CA THR A 42 -32.04 -0.13 -6.07
C THR A 42 -32.51 0.96 -7.05
N GLY A 43 -31.86 1.12 -8.21
CA GLY A 43 -32.28 2.04 -9.27
C GLY A 43 -32.02 3.52 -8.99
N HIS A 44 -31.29 3.84 -7.93
CA HIS A 44 -31.01 5.22 -7.51
C HIS A 44 -29.70 5.79 -8.09
N ALA A 45 -28.90 4.97 -8.78
CA ALA A 45 -27.63 5.39 -9.36
C ALA A 45 -27.79 5.78 -10.83
N SER A 46 -27.52 7.03 -11.18
CA SER A 46 -27.26 7.40 -12.57
C SER A 46 -25.90 6.83 -12.99
N LEU A 47 -25.80 6.28 -14.21
CA LEU A 47 -24.53 5.72 -14.73
C LEU A 47 -23.36 6.71 -14.61
N TRP A 48 -23.64 8.02 -14.64
CA TRP A 48 -22.64 9.07 -14.51
C TRP A 48 -22.03 9.17 -13.11
N LEU A 49 -22.86 9.07 -12.05
CA LEU A 49 -22.36 9.01 -10.66
C LEU A 49 -21.59 7.72 -10.39
N ALA A 50 -21.91 6.64 -11.10
CA ALA A 50 -21.18 5.37 -11.03
C ALA A 50 -19.76 5.46 -11.52
N ILE A 51 -19.56 6.13 -12.64
CA ILE A 51 -18.23 6.23 -13.25
C ILE A 51 -17.33 7.14 -12.41
N LEU A 52 -17.86 8.25 -11.89
CA LEU A 52 -17.10 9.15 -11.02
C LEU A 52 -16.62 8.46 -9.73
N ALA A 53 -17.47 7.62 -9.14
CA ALA A 53 -17.18 6.90 -7.89
C ALA A 53 -16.35 5.61 -8.04
N ASP A 54 -16.15 5.09 -9.26
CA ASP A 54 -15.19 4.00 -9.50
C ASP A 54 -13.80 4.58 -9.83
N MET A 55 -13.77 5.77 -10.43
CA MET A 55 -12.53 6.45 -10.80
C MET A 55 -11.79 7.06 -9.60
N ASP A 56 -12.49 7.62 -8.61
CA ASP A 56 -11.90 8.16 -7.37
C ASP A 56 -11.38 7.06 -6.42
N ALA A 57 -12.01 5.89 -6.40
CA ALA A 57 -11.56 4.73 -5.64
C ALA A 57 -10.15 4.30 -6.04
N SER A 58 -9.82 4.39 -7.34
CA SER A 58 -8.48 4.11 -7.84
C SER A 58 -7.44 5.11 -7.30
N LEU A 59 -7.78 6.40 -7.18
CA LEU A 59 -6.91 7.41 -6.58
C LEU A 59 -6.63 7.14 -5.10
N VAL A 60 -7.66 6.76 -4.32
CA VAL A 60 -7.51 6.47 -2.88
C VAL A 60 -6.59 5.27 -2.67
N VAL A 61 -6.77 4.21 -3.47
CA VAL A 61 -5.93 3.00 -3.42
C VAL A 61 -4.48 3.32 -3.80
N VAL A 62 -4.26 4.10 -4.87
CA VAL A 62 -2.92 4.51 -5.31
C VAL A 62 -2.26 5.39 -4.27
N PHE A 63 -2.97 6.37 -3.70
CA PHE A 63 -2.45 7.24 -2.64
C PHE A 63 -2.02 6.45 -1.40
N ASN A 64 -2.84 5.48 -0.98
CA ASN A 64 -2.51 4.62 0.15
C ASN A 64 -1.33 3.67 -0.17
N GLY A 65 -1.18 3.28 -1.44
CA GLY A 65 0.01 2.59 -1.96
C GLY A 65 1.27 3.46 -1.93
N LEU A 66 1.18 4.73 -2.32
CA LEU A 66 2.30 5.69 -2.27
C LEU A 66 2.76 5.97 -0.83
N ARG A 67 1.87 5.86 0.16
CA ARG A 67 2.23 5.96 1.59
C ARG A 67 3.17 4.84 2.05
N LEU A 68 3.10 3.64 1.47
CA LEU A 68 4.03 2.54 1.76
C LEU A 68 5.44 2.78 1.21
N LEU A 69 5.54 3.50 0.10
CA LEU A 69 6.80 3.77 -0.59
C LEU A 69 7.69 4.78 0.17
N ARG A 70 7.21 5.41 1.25
CA ARG A 70 8.04 6.26 2.10
C ARG A 70 9.11 5.40 2.78
N PRO A 71 10.39 5.50 2.35
CA PRO A 71 11.45 4.73 2.98
C PRO A 71 11.59 5.27 4.39
N THR A 72 11.44 4.41 5.40
CA THR A 72 11.99 4.72 6.71
C THR A 72 13.50 4.65 6.54
N ALA A 73 14.10 5.75 6.11
CA ALA A 73 15.54 5.93 6.03
C ALA A 73 16.07 5.93 7.46
N ARG A 74 16.25 4.74 8.04
CA ARG A 74 16.97 4.56 9.28
C ARG A 74 18.36 4.08 8.91
N GLY A 75 19.32 4.96 9.18
CA GLY A 75 20.66 4.97 8.65
C GLY A 75 21.36 3.62 8.67
N ILE A 76 21.84 3.23 7.49
CA ILE A 76 23.09 2.49 7.39
C ILE A 76 24.17 3.51 7.70
N ARG A 77 24.40 3.76 8.99
CA ARG A 77 25.57 4.50 9.46
C ARG A 77 26.74 3.56 9.20
N SER A 78 27.49 3.84 8.13
CA SER A 78 28.76 3.22 7.84
C SER A 78 29.68 3.44 9.03
N SER A 79 29.92 2.40 9.81
CA SER A 79 31.08 2.32 10.68
C SER A 79 32.31 2.10 9.79
N ASP A 80 32.69 3.14 9.04
CA ASP A 80 34.02 3.28 8.49
C ASP A 80 34.72 4.35 9.33
N ASP A 81 35.22 3.93 10.49
CA ASP A 81 36.05 4.78 11.33
C ASP A 81 36.96 3.89 12.19
N THR A 82 37.93 3.27 11.53
CA THR A 82 39.20 2.94 12.19
C THR A 82 40.34 3.27 11.22
N PRO A 83 41.17 4.28 11.52
CA PRO A 83 42.37 4.55 10.73
C PRO A 83 43.32 3.37 10.89
N LYS A 84 43.90 2.94 9.77
CA LYS A 84 45.06 2.04 9.76
C LYS A 84 46.22 2.74 10.45
N ILE A 85 46.74 2.12 11.50
CA ILE A 85 48.08 2.36 12.04
C ILE A 85 48.81 1.03 12.06
#